data_AF-A0A957ZJ83-F1
#
_entry.id   AF-A0A957ZJ83-F1
#
_cell.length_a   1.000
_cell.length_b   1.000
_cell.length_c   1.000
_cell.angle_alpha   90.00
_cell.angle_beta   90.00
_cell.angle_gamma   90.00
#
_symmetry.space_group_name_H-M   'P 1'
#
loop_
_entity.id
_entity.type
_entity.pdbx_description
1 polymer ?
#
loop_
_entity_poly.entity_id
_entity_poly.type
_entity_poly.pdbx_seq_one_letter_code
_entity_poly.pdbx_strand_id
1 'polypeptide(L)' 'WTTAAALAGAVKAEGADLVITGKQSVDDNSGAVYAGVAAKLGWPLISAAAKIVDVADGKITVERMVEGAQETITVS' A
#
# COMPACT_ATOMS: atom_id res chain seq x y z
N TRP A 1 4.40 -2.79 14.74
CA TRP A 1 4.49 -4.16 14.19
C TRP A 1 3.23 -4.98 14.46
N THR A 2 2.68 -4.96 15.68
CA THR A 2 1.43 -5.66 16.04
C THR A 2 0.24 -5.30 15.16
N THR A 3 -0.03 -4.00 14.96
CA THR A 3 -1.13 -3.51 14.09
C THR A 3 -1.02 -4.07 12.67
N ALA A 4 0.19 -4.05 12.09
CA ALA A 4 0.43 -4.58 10.75
C ALA A 4 0.20 -6.09 10.68
N ALA A 5 0.57 -6.85 11.72
CA ALA A 5 0.31 -8.29 11.78
C ALA A 5 -1.19 -8.59 11.86
N ALA A 6 -1.95 -7.83 12.67
CA ALA A 6 -3.40 -7.98 12.76
C ALA A 6 -4.10 -7.67 11.42
N LEU A 7 -3.75 -6.56 10.78
CA LEU A 7 -4.28 -6.20 9.46
C LEU A 7 -3.92 -7.22 8.38
N ALA A 8 -2.67 -7.68 8.34
CA ALA A 8 -2.26 -8.71 7.39
C ALA A 8 -3.01 -10.04 7.61
N GLY A 9 -3.35 -10.38 8.85
CA GLY A 9 -4.23 -11.52 9.17
C GLY A 9 -5.64 -11.33 8.61
N ALA A 10 -6.23 -10.15 8.80
CA ALA A 10 -7.55 -9.83 8.27
C ALA A 10 -7.57 -9.87 6.73
N VAL A 11 -6.58 -9.28 6.07
CA VAL A 11 -6.45 -9.29 4.59
C VAL A 11 -6.43 -10.72 4.04
N LYS A 12 -5.68 -11.63 4.68
CA LYS A 12 -5.64 -13.04 4.29
C LYS A 12 -6.97 -13.75 4.51
N ALA A 13 -7.68 -13.42 5.60
CA ALA A 13 -8.97 -14.04 5.92
C ALA A 13 -10.08 -13.61 4.95
N GLU A 14 -10.08 -12.34 4.55
CA GLU A 14 -11.04 -11.79 3.58
C GLU A 14 -10.71 -12.18 2.13
N GLY A 15 -9.51 -12.68 1.85
CA GLY A 15 -9.08 -13.07 0.51
C GLY A 15 -8.91 -11.89 -0.45
N ALA A 16 -8.56 -10.71 0.08
CA ALA A 16 -8.29 -9.53 -0.74
C ALA A 16 -7.00 -9.70 -1.56
N ASP A 17 -6.93 -8.98 -2.68
CA ASP A 17 -5.83 -8.92 -3.64
C ASP A 17 -5.19 -7.51 -3.74
N LEU A 18 -5.87 -6.49 -3.22
CA LEU A 18 -5.40 -5.11 -3.13
C LEU A 18 -5.73 -4.51 -1.76
N VAL A 19 -4.78 -3.75 -1.20
CA VAL A 19 -4.98 -2.99 0.05
C VAL A 19 -4.62 -1.52 -0.18
N ILE A 20 -5.56 -0.63 0.10
CA ILE A 20 -5.36 0.83 0.08
C ILE A 20 -5.32 1.34 1.52
N THR A 21 -4.30 2.13 1.85
CA THR A 21 -4.15 2.75 3.17
C THR A 21 -3.97 4.25 3.06
N GLY A 22 -4.14 4.96 4.18
CA GLY A 22 -3.59 6.32 4.31
C GLY A 22 -2.05 6.30 4.32
N LYS A 23 -1.43 7.46 4.06
CA LYS A 23 0.04 7.63 4.12
C LYS A 23 0.57 7.49 5.56
N GLN A 24 -0.13 8.07 6.51
CA GLN A 24 0.19 8.03 7.94
C GLN A 24 -1.08 8.36 8.71
N SER A 25 -1.15 7.92 9.96
CA SER A 25 -2.19 8.39 10.87
C SER A 25 -1.83 9.79 11.38
N VAL A 26 -2.84 10.55 11.79
CA VAL A 26 -2.66 11.93 12.29
C VAL A 26 -2.24 12.00 13.76
N ASP A 27 -2.37 10.89 14.49
CA ASP A 27 -2.05 10.77 15.91
C ASP A 27 -0.58 10.39 16.15
N ASP A 28 -0.15 9.23 15.67
CA ASP A 28 1.20 8.65 15.85
C ASP A 28 2.17 9.11 14.76
N ASN A 29 1.67 9.44 13.56
CA ASN A 29 2.45 9.99 12.44
C ASN A 29 3.69 9.15 12.04
N SER A 30 3.76 7.87 12.42
CA SER A 30 4.92 7.02 12.17
C SER A 30 5.13 6.64 10.71
N GLY A 31 4.05 6.66 9.90
CA GLY A 31 4.13 6.30 8.48
C GLY A 31 4.66 4.89 8.22
N ALA A 32 4.50 3.96 9.17
CA ALA A 32 5.14 2.64 9.12
C ALA A 32 4.17 1.46 8.97
N VAL A 33 2.88 1.66 9.25
CA VAL A 33 1.90 0.54 9.28
C VAL A 33 1.73 -0.10 7.90
N TYR A 34 1.56 0.69 6.84
CA TYR A 34 1.40 0.19 5.47
C TYR A 34 2.60 -0.65 5.02
N ALA A 35 3.82 -0.21 5.34
CA ALA A 35 5.04 -0.93 5.00
C ALA A 35 5.13 -2.26 5.74
N GLY A 36 4.74 -2.27 7.02
CA GLY A 36 4.63 -3.50 7.80
C GLY A 36 3.59 -4.48 7.24
N VAL A 37 2.44 -4.00 6.78
CA VAL A 37 1.41 -4.85 6.18
C VAL A 37 1.94 -5.50 4.91
N ALA A 38 2.50 -4.72 3.98
CA ALA A 38 3.09 -5.24 2.74
C ALA A 38 4.20 -6.28 3.03
N ALA A 39 5.11 -5.99 3.96
CA ALA A 39 6.17 -6.90 4.35
C ALA A 39 5.65 -8.22 4.96
N LYS A 40 4.54 -8.20 5.70
CA LYS A 40 3.92 -9.40 6.31
C LYS A 40 3.14 -10.24 5.31
N LEU A 41 2.57 -9.61 4.29
CA LEU A 41 1.89 -10.28 3.19
C LEU A 41 2.88 -10.80 2.14
N GLY A 42 4.08 -10.22 2.07
CA GLY A 42 5.04 -10.48 1.00
C GLY A 42 4.62 -9.83 -0.32
N TRP A 43 3.86 -8.73 -0.25
CA TRP A 43 3.30 -8.05 -1.42
C TRP A 43 4.16 -6.85 -1.85
N PRO A 44 4.12 -6.46 -3.13
CA PRO A 44 4.65 -5.18 -3.58
C PRO A 44 4.03 -4.00 -2.81
N LEU A 45 4.82 -2.94 -2.62
CA LEU A 45 4.36 -1.72 -1.96
C LEU A 45 4.57 -0.51 -2.87
N ILE A 46 3.49 0.23 -3.11
CA ILE A 46 3.53 1.58 -3.67
C ILE A 46 3.21 2.57 -2.55
N SER A 47 4.18 3.38 -2.15
CA SER A 47 3.96 4.45 -1.17
C SER A 47 3.75 5.81 -1.83
N ALA A 48 3.11 6.73 -1.09
CA ALA A 48 2.83 8.10 -1.56
C ALA A 48 2.03 8.16 -2.88
N ALA A 49 1.07 7.26 -3.05
CA ALA A 49 0.13 7.26 -4.17
C ALA A 49 -0.62 8.61 -4.24
N ALA A 50 -0.55 9.26 -5.39
CA ALA A 50 -1.29 10.49 -5.69
C ALA A 50 -2.57 10.19 -6.49
N LYS A 51 -2.52 9.19 -7.38
CA LYS A 51 -3.66 8.79 -8.22
C LYS A 51 -3.54 7.34 -8.68
N ILE A 52 -4.64 6.60 -8.59
CA ILE A 52 -4.78 5.30 -9.27
C ILE A 52 -5.16 5.60 -10.72
N VAL A 53 -4.32 5.16 -11.66
CA VAL A 53 -4.50 5.38 -13.09
C VAL A 53 -5.36 4.30 -13.71
N ASP A 54 -5.09 3.03 -13.35
CA ASP A 54 -5.78 1.87 -13.88
C ASP A 54 -5.67 0.65 -12.94
N VAL A 55 -6.68 -0.22 -13.00
CA VAL A 55 -6.73 -1.52 -12.31
C VAL A 55 -7.33 -2.53 -13.27
N ALA A 56 -6.49 -3.39 -13.85
CA ALA A 56 -6.90 -4.38 -14.84
C ALA A 56 -5.91 -5.56 -14.84
N ASP A 57 -6.37 -6.75 -15.25
CA ASP A 57 -5.53 -7.92 -15.49
C ASP A 57 -4.57 -8.30 -14.36
N GLY A 58 -5.02 -8.15 -13.10
CA GLY A 58 -4.21 -8.43 -11.92
C GLY A 58 -3.06 -7.45 -11.70
N LYS A 59 -3.13 -6.26 -12.31
CA LYS A 59 -2.15 -5.18 -12.18
C LYS A 59 -2.81 -3.90 -11.72
N ILE A 60 -2.02 -3.09 -11.04
CA ILE A 60 -2.39 -1.72 -10.69
C ILE A 60 -1.33 -0.75 -11.19
N THR A 61 -1.77 0.33 -11.85
CA THR A 61 -0.92 1.43 -12.29
C THR A 61 -1.22 2.67 -11.47
N VAL A 62 -0.20 3.26 -10.85
CA VAL A 62 -0.34 4.35 -9.88
C VAL A 62 0.65 5.46 -10.21
N GLU A 63 0.17 6.70 -10.21
CA GLU A 63 1.02 7.88 -10.11
C GLU A 63 1.35 8.11 -8.63
N ARG A 64 2.64 8.17 -8.28
CA ARG A 64 3.11 8.42 -6.91
C ARG A 64 4.03 9.62 -6.84
N MET A 65 4.09 10.23 -5.66
CA MET A 65 5.02 11.32 -5.37
C MET A 65 6.39 10.76 -4.99
N VAL A 66 7.43 11.30 -5.61
CA VAL A 66 8.83 11.17 -5.20
C VAL A 66 9.41 12.56 -4.97
N GLU A 67 10.65 12.66 -4.50
CA GLU A 67 11.26 13.96 -4.23
C GLU A 67 11.34 14.81 -5.52
N GLY A 68 10.56 15.90 -5.54
CA GLY A 68 10.53 16.86 -6.64
C GLY A 68 9.80 16.41 -7.91
N ALA A 69 9.20 15.22 -7.95
CA ALA A 69 8.54 14.71 -9.15
C ALA A 69 7.36 13.76 -8.87
N GLN A 70 6.62 13.44 -9.93
CA GLN A 70 5.66 12.35 -9.99
C GLN A 70 6.19 11.27 -10.92
N GLU A 71 6.04 10.01 -10.52
CA GLU A 71 6.34 8.85 -11.35
C GLU A 71 5.11 7.95 -11.47
N THR A 72 4.95 7.31 -12.62
CA THR A 72 3.91 6.28 -12.84
C THR A 72 4.55 4.91 -12.75
N ILE A 73 4.03 4.05 -11.88
CA ILE A 73 4.52 2.69 -11.66
C ILE A 73 3.39 1.68 -11.79
N THR A 74 3.69 0.52 -12.38
CA THR A 74 2.77 -0.62 -12.48
C THR A 74 3.33 -1.81 -11.71
N VAL A 75 2.50 -2.47 -10.90
CA VAL A 75 2.87 -3.70 -10.17
C VAL A 75 1.78 -4.77 -10.32
N SER A 76 2.17 -6.03 -10.06
CA SER A 76 1.33 -7.23 -10.03
C SER A 76 1.59 -8.01 -8.76
#